data_AF-A0A0T6AWY0-F1
#
_entry.id   AF-A0A0T6AWY0-F1
#
_cell.length_a   1.000
_cell.length_b   1.000
_cell.length_c   1.000
_cell.angle_alpha   90.00
_cell.angle_beta   90.00
_cell.angle_gamma   90.00
#
_symmetry.space_group_name_H-M   'P 1'
#
loop_
_entity.id
_entity.type
_entity.pdbx_description
1 polymer ?
#
loop_
_entity_poly.entity_id
_entity_poly.type
_entity_poly.pdbx_seq_one_letter_code
_entity_poly.pdbx_strand_id
1 'polypeptide(L)'
;MWHEARKQERRIRGMLVDYRKRAERRRDFYEKIKADPTQFLQLHGRQCKIHLDPAVAAAADSPAAMMPWQGHADNLIDRFDVRAHLDFIPPVKKADDEEMTYEERQLNYERYRIIAQNSFLGITEEKFLKQLHLEEQFGYTETEPKKKKTGGAAIGFNYEDGTGSSQPAQVSQGNSSDEQSDSDLDVDLSINVSKMDSTQAHEMNRHGRNFGMSTNDFYSFLTNDLEEAENYRLAKEEEHEKALFSGRKSRRERRAHREKRLAN
;
A
#
# COMPACT_ATOMS: atom_id res chain seq x y z
N MET A 1 18.46 48.16 35.23
CA MET A 1 19.23 46.93 34.93
C MET A 1 18.50 45.63 35.29
N TRP A 2 18.22 45.31 36.57
CA TRP A 2 17.65 43.99 36.92
C TRP A 2 16.22 43.73 36.38
N HIS A 3 15.35 44.73 36.40
CA HIS A 3 13.98 44.61 35.87
C HIS A 3 13.95 44.38 34.35
N GLU A 4 14.87 44.99 33.60
CA GLU A 4 15.00 44.79 32.15
C GLU A 4 15.53 43.41 31.81
N ALA A 5 16.53 42.93 32.57
CA ALA A 5 17.03 41.55 32.44
C ALA A 5 15.90 40.53 32.68
N ARG A 6 15.08 40.73 33.70
CA ARG A 6 13.92 39.87 34.00
C ARG A 6 12.83 39.92 32.91
N LYS A 7 12.66 41.07 32.26
CA LYS A 7 11.74 41.26 31.12
C LYS A 7 12.24 40.52 29.87
N GLN A 8 13.54 40.59 29.59
CA GLN A 8 14.17 39.84 28.49
C GLN A 8 14.13 38.33 28.75
N GLU A 9 14.41 37.90 29.97
CA GLU A 9 14.34 36.48 30.35
C GLU A 9 12.93 35.91 30.16
N ARG A 10 11.88 36.66 30.55
CA ARG A 10 10.49 36.25 30.32
C ARG A 10 10.15 36.14 28.83
N ARG A 11 10.67 37.05 28.00
CA ARG A 11 10.49 37.04 26.54
C ARG A 11 11.17 35.82 25.90
N ILE A 12 12.40 35.51 26.30
CA ILE A 12 13.17 34.35 25.80
C ILE A 12 12.48 33.04 26.21
N ARG A 13 12.02 32.92 27.47
CA ARG A 13 11.27 31.74 27.93
C ARG A 13 9.97 31.54 27.16
N GLY A 14 9.25 32.63 26.84
CA GLY A 14 8.07 32.58 25.98
C GLY A 14 8.39 32.03 24.58
N MET A 15 9.42 32.59 23.93
CA MET A 15 9.88 32.12 22.62
C MET A 15 10.29 30.63 22.64
N LEU A 16 10.98 30.18 23.69
CA LEU A 16 11.37 28.77 23.85
C LEU A 16 10.16 27.83 23.92
N VAL A 17 9.13 28.20 24.68
CA VAL A 17 7.88 27.41 24.79
C VAL A 17 7.15 27.37 23.45
N ASP A 18 7.11 28.49 22.72
CA ASP A 18 6.47 28.55 21.41
C ASP A 18 7.21 27.72 20.36
N TYR A 19 8.55 27.75 20.35
CA TYR A 19 9.35 26.90 19.48
C TYR A 19 9.14 25.42 19.80
N ARG A 20 9.09 25.05 21.08
CA ARG A 20 8.79 23.67 21.50
C ARG A 20 7.41 23.23 21.03
N LYS A 21 6.36 24.02 21.26
CA LYS A 21 4.99 23.70 20.80
C LYS A 21 4.89 23.64 19.29
N ARG A 22 5.65 24.47 18.55
CA ARG A 22 5.70 24.44 17.09
C ARG A 22 6.42 23.18 16.58
N ALA A 23 7.49 22.76 17.24
CA ALA A 23 8.20 21.53 16.93
C ALA A 23 7.34 20.30 17.22
N GLU A 24 6.64 20.26 18.36
CA GLU A 24 5.68 19.20 18.72
C GLU A 24 4.57 19.11 17.66
N ARG A 25 3.91 20.21 17.30
CA ARG A 25 2.90 20.20 16.23
C ARG A 25 3.44 19.72 14.88
N ARG A 26 4.68 20.08 14.52
CA ARG A 26 5.31 19.60 13.28
C ARG A 26 5.56 18.11 13.34
N ARG A 27 6.09 17.61 14.46
CA ARG A 27 6.29 16.17 14.67
C ARG A 27 4.97 15.42 14.60
N ASP A 28 3.94 15.87 15.30
CA ASP A 28 2.63 15.22 15.33
C ASP A 28 1.97 15.25 13.93
N PHE A 29 2.16 16.33 13.16
CA PHE A 29 1.73 16.39 11.76
C PHE A 29 2.45 15.34 10.92
N TYR A 30 3.79 15.29 10.98
CA TYR A 30 4.58 14.32 10.23
C TYR A 30 4.31 12.88 10.65
N GLU A 31 4.16 12.58 11.94
CA GLU A 31 3.81 11.24 12.43
C GLU A 31 2.42 10.78 11.96
N LYS A 32 1.47 11.70 11.75
CA LYS A 32 0.15 11.38 11.20
C LYS A 32 0.19 11.07 9.71
N ILE A 33 1.07 11.73 8.95
CA ILE A 33 1.19 11.53 7.49
C ILE A 33 2.32 10.57 7.11
N LYS A 34 3.13 10.14 8.06
CA LYS A 34 4.22 9.17 7.85
C LYS A 34 3.59 7.78 7.77
N ALA A 35 3.22 7.38 6.56
CA ALA A 35 2.92 5.99 6.26
C ALA A 35 4.22 5.16 6.17
N ASP A 36 4.09 3.85 6.08
CA ASP A 36 5.23 2.95 5.97
C ASP A 36 6.00 3.24 4.66
N PRO A 37 7.31 3.53 4.72
CA PRO A 37 8.12 3.73 3.52
C PRO A 37 8.05 2.58 2.50
N THR A 38 7.79 1.36 2.97
CA THR A 38 7.65 0.18 2.09
C THR A 38 6.35 0.19 1.29
N GLN A 39 5.31 0.86 1.77
CA GLN A 39 4.02 1.01 1.06
C GLN A 39 4.11 1.96 -0.15
N PHE A 40 5.13 2.83 -0.21
CA PHE A 40 5.30 3.79 -1.30
C PHE A 40 6.23 3.32 -2.42
N LEU A 41 6.96 2.22 -2.21
CA LEU A 41 7.90 1.74 -3.22
C LEU A 41 7.15 1.01 -4.33
N GLN A 42 6.87 1.72 -5.43
CA GLN A 42 6.28 1.15 -6.63
C GLN A 42 7.36 0.91 -7.69
N LEU A 43 7.42 -0.32 -8.22
CA LEU A 43 8.29 -0.70 -9.32
C LEU A 43 7.45 -0.89 -10.58
N HIS A 44 7.69 -0.07 -11.60
CA HIS A 44 7.03 -0.21 -12.90
C HIS A 44 8.03 -0.64 -13.99
N GLY A 45 7.64 -1.62 -14.79
CA GLY A 45 8.34 -1.96 -16.03
C GLY A 45 7.76 -1.16 -17.19
N ARG A 46 8.60 -0.46 -17.95
CA ARG A 46 8.20 0.13 -19.24
C ARG A 46 9.00 -0.50 -20.35
N GLN A 47 8.33 -0.85 -21.44
CA GLN A 47 9.01 -1.29 -22.65
C GLN A 47 9.89 -0.14 -23.15
N CYS A 48 11.21 -0.31 -23.09
CA CYS A 48 12.15 0.61 -23.70
C CYS A 48 12.63 0.02 -25.03
N LYS A 49 12.66 0.85 -26.07
CA LYS A 49 13.26 0.45 -27.34
C LYS A 49 14.77 0.55 -27.18
N ILE A 50 15.44 -0.59 -27.06
CA ILE A 50 16.89 -0.64 -27.00
C ILE A 50 17.41 -0.33 -28.41
N HIS A 51 17.98 0.85 -28.58
CA HIS A 51 18.66 1.24 -29.80
C HIS A 51 20.10 0.69 -29.74
N LEU A 52 20.27 -0.56 -30.16
CA LEU A 52 21.59 -1.11 -30.41
C LEU A 52 22.12 -0.53 -31.72
N ASP A 53 23.24 0.19 -31.64
CA ASP A 53 24.02 0.55 -32.83
C ASP A 53 24.43 -0.77 -33.52
N PRO A 54 24.08 -0.97 -34.81
CA PRO A 54 24.43 -2.18 -35.54
C PRO A 54 25.93 -2.51 -35.51
N ALA A 55 26.79 -1.49 -35.49
CA ALA A 55 28.24 -1.69 -35.39
C ALA A 55 28.65 -2.20 -34.01
N VAL A 56 28.02 -1.69 -32.94
CA VAL A 56 28.24 -2.13 -31.56
C VAL A 56 27.69 -3.53 -31.35
N ALA A 57 26.51 -3.84 -31.88
CA ALA A 57 25.93 -5.19 -31.84
C ALA A 57 26.81 -6.20 -32.58
N ALA A 58 27.24 -5.89 -33.80
CA ALA A 58 28.13 -6.76 -34.58
C ALA A 58 29.51 -6.94 -33.92
N ALA A 59 30.04 -5.91 -33.25
CA ALA A 59 31.27 -6.02 -32.48
C ALA A 59 31.11 -6.89 -31.23
N ALA A 60 29.97 -6.77 -30.54
CA ALA A 60 29.62 -7.59 -29.38
C ALA A 60 29.42 -9.07 -29.77
N ASP A 61 28.85 -9.36 -30.94
CA ASP A 61 28.68 -10.73 -31.46
C ASP A 61 29.96 -11.31 -32.12
N SER A 62 31.06 -10.56 -32.11
CA SER A 62 32.29 -11.00 -32.77
C SER A 62 32.92 -12.22 -32.06
N PRO A 63 33.62 -13.11 -32.78
CA PRO A 63 34.34 -14.24 -32.17
C PRO A 63 35.45 -13.82 -31.18
N ALA A 64 35.80 -12.53 -31.14
CA ALA A 64 36.73 -11.99 -30.15
C ALA A 64 36.06 -11.73 -28.79
N ALA A 65 34.76 -11.40 -28.81
CA ALA A 65 33.96 -11.11 -27.62
C ALA A 65 33.11 -12.32 -27.18
N MET A 66 32.66 -13.16 -28.11
CA MET A 66 31.81 -14.32 -27.83
C MET A 66 32.54 -15.64 -28.10
N MET A 67 32.21 -16.68 -27.35
CA MET A 67 32.70 -18.03 -27.57
C MET A 67 31.62 -19.10 -27.32
N PRO A 68 31.76 -20.30 -27.92
CA PRO A 68 30.78 -21.38 -27.72
C PRO A 68 30.74 -21.84 -26.26
N TRP A 69 29.53 -22.09 -25.77
CA TRP A 69 29.31 -22.68 -24.46
C TRP A 69 29.78 -24.13 -24.41
N GLN A 70 30.28 -24.54 -23.25
CA GLN A 70 30.76 -25.91 -23.07
C GLN A 70 29.62 -26.92 -23.21
N GLY A 71 29.79 -27.87 -24.15
CA GLY A 71 28.80 -28.89 -24.46
C GLY A 71 27.64 -28.43 -25.36
N HIS A 72 27.50 -27.12 -25.64
CA HIS A 72 26.47 -26.58 -26.52
C HIS A 72 27.04 -25.53 -27.47
N ALA A 73 27.55 -25.95 -28.63
CA ALA A 73 28.20 -25.06 -29.58
C ALA A 73 27.28 -23.96 -30.16
N ASP A 74 25.97 -24.21 -30.15
CA ASP A 74 24.95 -23.30 -30.68
C ASP A 74 24.64 -22.14 -29.71
N ASN A 75 25.04 -22.25 -28.44
CA ASN A 75 24.87 -21.21 -27.44
C ASN A 75 26.19 -20.46 -27.28
N LEU A 76 26.23 -19.19 -27.65
CA LEU A 76 27.39 -18.32 -27.43
C LEU A 76 27.29 -17.65 -26.06
N ILE A 77 28.43 -17.54 -25.37
CA ILE A 77 28.59 -16.74 -24.15
C ILE A 77 29.70 -15.71 -24.33
N ASP A 78 29.67 -14.66 -23.52
CA ASP A 78 30.77 -13.71 -23.43
C ASP A 78 32.06 -14.45 -23.04
N ARG A 79 33.13 -14.22 -23.78
CA ARG A 79 34.45 -14.81 -23.55
C ARG A 79 35.05 -14.40 -22.20
N PHE A 80 34.61 -13.28 -21.64
CA PHE A 80 34.98 -12.79 -20.31
C PHE A 80 33.99 -13.23 -19.22
N ASP A 81 32.92 -13.95 -19.57
CA ASP A 81 32.08 -14.60 -18.58
C ASP A 81 32.91 -15.66 -17.84
N VAL A 82 32.94 -15.58 -16.50
CA VAL A 82 33.73 -16.48 -15.65
C VAL A 82 33.45 -17.96 -15.94
N ARG A 83 32.24 -18.28 -16.40
CA ARG A 83 31.84 -19.65 -16.74
C ARG A 83 32.62 -20.22 -17.92
N ALA A 84 33.16 -19.39 -18.82
CA ALA A 84 34.01 -19.82 -19.94
C ALA A 84 35.31 -20.50 -19.47
N HIS A 85 35.76 -20.20 -18.25
CA HIS A 85 37.00 -20.72 -17.67
C HIS A 85 36.81 -21.96 -16.79
N LEU A 86 35.59 -22.46 -16.62
CA LEU A 86 35.34 -23.67 -15.85
C LEU A 86 35.68 -24.88 -16.72
N ASP A 87 36.53 -25.83 -16.28
CA ASP A 87 36.82 -27.04 -17.08
C ASP A 87 35.63 -28.01 -17.15
N PHE A 88 34.72 -27.91 -16.18
CA PHE A 88 33.55 -28.75 -16.04
C PHE A 88 32.42 -27.94 -15.43
N ILE A 89 31.26 -27.99 -16.09
CA ILE A 89 30.02 -27.42 -15.58
C ILE A 89 29.13 -28.58 -15.18
N PRO A 90 28.82 -28.74 -13.88
CA PRO A 90 27.92 -29.80 -13.45
C PRO A 90 26.59 -29.70 -14.20
N PRO A 91 26.03 -30.82 -14.66
CA PRO A 91 24.69 -30.80 -15.23
C PRO A 91 23.75 -30.20 -14.18
N VAL A 92 22.91 -29.25 -14.61
CA VAL A 92 21.85 -28.73 -13.76
C VAL A 92 21.00 -29.92 -13.38
N LYS A 93 21.07 -30.33 -12.12
CA LYS A 93 20.06 -31.20 -11.55
C LYS A 93 18.78 -30.40 -11.67
N LYS A 94 17.89 -30.79 -12.58
CA LYS A 94 16.50 -30.40 -12.43
C LYS A 94 16.19 -30.82 -11.00
N ALA A 95 15.92 -29.84 -10.14
CA ALA A 95 15.34 -30.19 -8.86
C ALA A 95 14.15 -31.08 -9.24
N ASP A 96 14.18 -32.33 -8.81
CA ASP A 96 12.94 -33.09 -8.67
C ASP A 96 11.96 -32.18 -7.90
N ASP A 97 10.65 -32.33 -8.08
CA ASP A 97 9.63 -31.50 -7.40
C ASP A 97 9.80 -31.56 -5.87
N GLU A 98 10.80 -30.86 -5.33
CA GLU A 98 11.06 -30.69 -3.93
C GLU A 98 9.88 -29.88 -3.43
N GLU A 99 9.20 -30.42 -2.41
CA GLU A 99 8.13 -29.68 -1.77
C GLU A 99 8.69 -28.33 -1.34
N MET A 100 8.14 -27.25 -1.93
CA MET A 100 8.56 -25.90 -1.56
C MET A 100 8.49 -25.74 -0.06
N THR A 101 9.57 -25.20 0.49
CA THR A 101 9.68 -24.87 1.90
C THR A 101 8.59 -23.89 2.32
N TYR A 102 8.31 -23.81 3.61
CA TYR A 102 7.36 -22.83 4.14
C TYR A 102 7.76 -21.40 3.76
N GLU A 103 9.06 -21.07 3.84
CA GLU A 103 9.58 -19.76 3.47
C GLU A 103 9.37 -19.45 1.99
N GLU A 104 9.59 -20.41 1.08
CA GLU A 104 9.31 -20.23 -0.35
C GLU A 104 7.81 -20.02 -0.64
N ARG A 105 6.94 -20.73 0.09
CA ARG A 105 5.48 -20.53 -0.01
C ARG A 105 5.07 -19.14 0.48
N GLN A 106 5.68 -18.67 1.56
CA GLN A 106 5.47 -17.31 2.07
C GLN A 106 6.02 -16.25 1.10
N LEU A 107 7.16 -16.48 0.47
CA LEU A 107 7.70 -15.59 -0.57
C LEU A 107 6.77 -15.51 -1.78
N ASN A 108 6.19 -16.63 -2.18
CA ASN A 108 5.21 -16.66 -3.26
C ASN A 108 3.91 -15.96 -2.85
N TYR A 109 3.48 -16.07 -1.60
CA TYR A 109 2.40 -15.26 -1.06
C TYR A 109 2.70 -13.77 -1.24
N GLU A 110 3.83 -13.25 -0.73
CA GLU A 110 4.16 -11.82 -0.87
C GLU A 110 4.25 -11.38 -2.34
N ARG A 111 4.83 -12.22 -3.20
CA ARG A 111 4.99 -11.92 -4.63
C ARG A 111 3.67 -11.84 -5.38
N TYR A 112 2.72 -12.72 -5.04
CA TYR A 112 1.50 -12.93 -5.82
C TYR A 112 0.21 -12.55 -5.07
N ARG A 113 0.31 -12.01 -3.84
CA ARG A 113 -0.83 -11.69 -2.96
C ARG A 113 -1.94 -10.95 -3.69
N ILE A 114 -1.60 -9.81 -4.31
CA ILE A 114 -2.56 -8.94 -5.00
C ILE A 114 -3.20 -9.66 -6.18
N ILE A 115 -2.42 -10.42 -6.95
CA ILE A 115 -2.92 -11.15 -8.13
C ILE A 115 -3.87 -12.27 -7.70
N ALA A 116 -3.53 -13.00 -6.63
CA ALA A 116 -4.39 -14.03 -6.05
C ALA A 116 -5.68 -13.43 -5.45
N GLN A 117 -5.60 -12.28 -4.78
CA GLN A 117 -6.76 -11.55 -4.25
C GLN A 117 -7.67 -11.08 -5.38
N ASN A 118 -7.12 -10.42 -6.40
CA ASN A 118 -7.87 -9.96 -7.56
C ASN A 118 -8.54 -11.13 -8.30
N SER A 119 -7.85 -12.26 -8.43
CA SER A 119 -8.40 -13.47 -9.02
C SER A 119 -9.61 -13.99 -8.22
N PHE A 120 -9.54 -13.98 -6.89
CA PHE A 120 -10.66 -14.37 -6.02
C PHE A 120 -11.83 -13.37 -6.09
N LEU A 121 -11.53 -12.07 -6.16
CA LEU A 121 -12.53 -11.00 -6.25
C LEU A 121 -13.14 -10.84 -7.66
N GLY A 122 -12.63 -11.57 -8.65
CA GLY A 122 -13.07 -11.45 -10.04
C GLY A 122 -12.66 -10.14 -10.71
N ILE A 123 -11.63 -9.46 -10.19
CA ILE A 123 -11.08 -8.23 -10.76
C ILE A 123 -10.13 -8.61 -11.88
N THR A 124 -10.40 -8.11 -13.09
CA THR A 124 -9.53 -8.33 -14.24
C THR A 124 -8.28 -7.47 -14.14
N GLU A 125 -7.15 -7.97 -14.65
CA GLU A 125 -5.88 -7.24 -14.68
C GLU A 125 -6.03 -5.88 -15.39
N GLU A 126 -6.74 -5.83 -16.52
CA GLU A 126 -7.00 -4.58 -17.25
C GLU A 126 -7.69 -3.53 -16.38
N LYS A 127 -8.70 -3.93 -15.59
CA LYS A 127 -9.41 -3.02 -14.68
C LYS A 127 -8.50 -2.53 -13.56
N PHE A 128 -7.75 -3.44 -12.96
CA PHE A 128 -6.83 -3.10 -11.87
C PHE A 128 -5.71 -2.16 -12.33
N LEU A 129 -5.10 -2.42 -13.49
CA LEU A 129 -4.05 -1.57 -14.06
C LEU A 129 -4.57 -0.19 -14.48
N LYS A 130 -5.79 -0.12 -15.03
CA LYS A 130 -6.45 1.15 -15.36
C LYS A 130 -6.69 1.99 -14.11
N GLN A 131 -7.16 1.37 -13.03
CA GLN A 131 -7.34 2.06 -11.75
C GLN A 131 -6.01 2.56 -11.18
N LEU A 132 -4.99 1.70 -11.14
CA LEU A 132 -3.65 2.06 -10.69
C LEU A 132 -3.10 3.26 -11.48
N HIS A 133 -3.31 3.29 -12.80
CA HIS A 133 -2.92 4.41 -13.65
C HIS A 133 -3.63 5.72 -13.28
N LEU A 134 -4.93 5.67 -12.99
CA LEU A 134 -5.70 6.85 -12.57
C LEU A 134 -5.24 7.37 -11.22
N GLU A 135 -5.03 6.48 -10.25
CA GLU A 135 -4.52 6.85 -8.92
C GLU A 135 -3.11 7.45 -8.98
N GLU A 136 -2.24 6.95 -9.87
CA GLU A 136 -0.91 7.53 -10.09
C GLU A 136 -0.99 8.95 -10.69
N GLN A 137 -1.90 9.17 -11.64
CA GLN A 137 -2.03 10.47 -12.33
C GLN A 137 -2.72 11.54 -11.48
N PHE A 138 -3.73 11.16 -10.71
CA PHE A 138 -4.63 12.11 -10.03
C PHE A 138 -4.55 12.02 -8.50
N GLY A 139 -3.81 11.05 -7.95
CA GLY A 139 -3.81 10.72 -6.54
C GLY A 139 -5.05 9.93 -6.13
N TYR A 140 -5.01 9.35 -4.93
CA TYR A 140 -6.16 8.70 -4.33
C TYR A 140 -7.27 9.74 -4.07
N THR A 141 -8.38 9.63 -4.78
CA THR A 141 -9.59 10.37 -4.45
C THR A 141 -10.44 9.52 -3.52
N GLU A 142 -10.40 9.79 -2.21
CA GLU A 142 -11.39 9.22 -1.29
C GLU A 142 -12.78 9.53 -1.84
N THR A 143 -13.50 8.50 -2.26
CA THR A 143 -14.92 8.65 -2.58
C THR A 143 -15.65 8.82 -1.26
N GLU A 144 -15.81 10.09 -0.85
CA GLU A 144 -16.68 10.44 0.28
C GLU A 144 -18.00 9.66 0.13
N PRO A 145 -18.37 8.78 1.08
CA PRO A 145 -19.59 8.02 0.97
C PRO A 145 -20.70 9.05 0.80
N LYS A 146 -21.42 9.01 -0.32
CA LYS A 146 -22.48 9.97 -0.65
C LYS A 146 -23.43 10.06 0.54
N LYS A 147 -23.17 11.00 1.46
CA LYS A 147 -24.07 11.30 2.56
C LYS A 147 -25.37 11.63 1.86
N LYS A 148 -26.39 10.81 2.08
CA LYS A 148 -27.76 11.15 1.71
C LYS A 148 -27.95 12.58 2.21
N LYS A 149 -28.02 13.55 1.30
CA LYS A 149 -28.22 14.96 1.65
C LYS A 149 -29.55 15.01 2.39
N THR A 150 -29.52 14.94 3.71
CA THR A 150 -30.68 15.24 4.54
C THR A 150 -31.02 16.69 4.26
N GLY A 151 -32.20 16.90 3.67
CA GLY A 151 -32.73 18.15 3.14
C GLY A 151 -32.13 19.42 3.73
N GLY A 152 -31.18 20.00 3.01
CA GLY A 152 -30.89 21.42 3.13
C GLY A 152 -32.00 22.16 2.40
N ALA A 153 -32.71 23.06 3.11
CA ALA A 153 -33.70 23.93 2.50
C ALA A 153 -33.03 24.75 1.38
N ALA A 154 -33.37 24.44 0.13
CA ALA A 154 -32.90 25.22 -1.01
C ALA A 154 -33.60 26.58 -0.99
N ILE A 155 -32.84 27.65 -0.76
CA ILE A 155 -33.33 29.02 -0.94
C ILE A 155 -33.43 29.24 -2.45
N GLY A 156 -34.64 29.14 -2.99
CA GLY A 156 -34.93 29.37 -4.41
C GLY A 156 -34.92 30.86 -4.73
N PHE A 157 -33.77 31.38 -5.14
CA PHE A 157 -33.65 32.71 -5.72
C PHE A 157 -32.99 32.60 -7.09
N ASN A 158 -33.68 33.05 -8.14
CA ASN A 158 -33.18 33.08 -9.51
C ASN A 158 -32.90 34.54 -9.89
N TYR A 159 -31.69 34.83 -10.36
CA TYR A 159 -31.19 36.21 -10.55
C TYR A 159 -31.59 36.85 -11.89
N GLU A 160 -32.25 36.10 -12.78
CA GLU A 160 -32.61 36.61 -14.10
C GLU A 160 -33.98 37.34 -14.14
N ASP A 161 -34.92 37.08 -13.22
CA ASP A 161 -36.31 37.62 -13.38
C ASP A 161 -37.02 38.07 -12.08
N GLY A 162 -36.27 38.31 -10.99
CA GLY A 162 -36.75 39.08 -9.82
C GLY A 162 -38.01 38.57 -9.09
N THR A 163 -38.51 37.37 -9.36
CA THR A 163 -39.74 36.83 -8.77
C THR A 163 -39.56 35.40 -8.25
N GLY A 164 -40.15 35.10 -7.08
CA GLY A 164 -40.04 33.81 -6.40
C GLY A 164 -40.91 32.74 -7.06
N SER A 165 -40.32 31.60 -7.40
CA SER A 165 -41.03 30.49 -8.05
C SER A 165 -41.95 29.76 -7.07
N SER A 166 -43.26 29.79 -7.32
CA SER A 166 -44.23 28.87 -6.74
C SER A 166 -44.26 27.58 -7.57
N GLN A 167 -43.86 26.46 -6.96
CA GLN A 167 -43.87 25.15 -7.60
C GLN A 167 -45.28 24.72 -8.04
N PRO A 168 -45.38 23.96 -9.13
CA PRO A 168 -46.23 22.78 -9.13
C PRO A 168 -45.38 21.51 -9.31
N ALA A 169 -45.72 20.51 -8.51
CA ALA A 169 -45.16 19.16 -8.60
C ALA A 169 -45.46 18.53 -9.96
N GLN A 170 -44.44 18.11 -10.70
CA GLN A 170 -44.59 17.19 -11.81
C GLN A 170 -43.42 16.21 -11.97
N VAL A 171 -43.80 14.95 -11.80
CA VAL A 171 -43.45 13.76 -12.61
C VAL A 171 -41.97 13.50 -12.88
N SER A 172 -41.41 12.56 -12.12
CA SER A 172 -40.18 11.86 -12.47
C SER A 172 -40.45 10.81 -13.55
N GLN A 173 -40.16 11.13 -14.80
CA GLN A 173 -39.88 10.14 -15.84
C GLN A 173 -38.58 10.49 -16.56
N GLY A 174 -37.63 9.57 -16.45
CA GLY A 174 -36.78 9.19 -17.58
C GLY A 174 -35.46 9.92 -17.77
N ASN A 175 -34.39 9.14 -17.58
CA ASN A 175 -33.19 9.13 -18.42
C ASN A 175 -32.01 9.98 -17.95
N SER A 176 -31.03 9.34 -17.31
CA SER A 176 -29.63 9.75 -17.41
C SER A 176 -28.71 8.60 -17.01
N SER A 177 -28.15 7.96 -18.05
CA SER A 177 -26.92 7.18 -18.13
C SER A 177 -26.58 6.20 -16.99
N ASP A 178 -26.78 4.91 -17.28
CA ASP A 178 -25.88 3.83 -16.86
C ASP A 178 -24.47 4.06 -17.45
N GLU A 179 -23.74 5.04 -16.92
CA GLU A 179 -22.29 4.96 -16.94
C GLU A 179 -21.89 4.21 -15.67
N GLN A 180 -21.70 2.89 -15.82
CA GLN A 180 -20.93 2.11 -14.85
C GLN A 180 -19.58 2.82 -14.70
N SER A 181 -19.45 3.56 -13.60
CA SER A 181 -18.22 4.18 -13.15
C SER A 181 -17.20 3.06 -12.93
N ASP A 182 -16.40 2.77 -13.95
CA ASP A 182 -15.29 1.81 -13.91
C ASP A 182 -14.17 2.25 -12.94
N SER A 183 -14.34 3.38 -12.22
CA SER A 183 -13.37 3.95 -11.27
C SER A 183 -13.73 3.70 -9.78
N ASP A 184 -14.63 2.75 -9.50
CA ASP A 184 -15.10 2.47 -8.14
C ASP A 184 -14.32 1.36 -7.41
N LEU A 185 -13.24 0.85 -8.01
CA LEU A 185 -12.38 -0.18 -7.41
C LEU A 185 -11.25 0.48 -6.62
N ASP A 186 -11.15 0.20 -5.33
CA ASP A 186 -10.01 0.61 -4.51
C ASP A 186 -8.82 -0.34 -4.77
N VAL A 187 -7.65 0.19 -5.14
CA VAL A 187 -6.43 -0.63 -5.33
C VAL A 187 -6.02 -1.32 -4.03
N ASP A 188 -6.38 -0.74 -2.88
CA ASP A 188 -6.11 -1.26 -1.53
C ASP A 188 -7.29 -2.06 -0.96
N LEU A 189 -8.13 -2.66 -1.80
CA LEU A 189 -9.28 -3.46 -1.36
C LEU A 189 -8.83 -4.71 -0.58
N SER A 190 -8.87 -4.60 0.74
CA SER A 190 -8.57 -5.70 1.66
C SER A 190 -9.76 -6.66 1.79
N ILE A 191 -9.50 -7.96 1.63
CA ILE A 191 -10.48 -9.01 1.88
C ILE A 191 -10.69 -9.16 3.38
N ASN A 192 -11.94 -9.03 3.85
CA ASN A 192 -12.26 -9.25 5.24
C ASN A 192 -12.34 -10.77 5.56
N VAL A 193 -11.18 -11.36 5.82
CA VAL A 193 -11.03 -12.79 6.14
C VAL A 193 -11.85 -13.22 7.36
N SER A 194 -12.07 -12.34 8.35
CA SER A 194 -12.83 -12.66 9.58
C SER A 194 -14.31 -12.96 9.35
N LYS A 195 -14.86 -12.56 8.20
CA LYS A 195 -16.28 -12.76 7.83
C LYS A 195 -16.48 -13.90 6.83
N MET A 196 -15.42 -14.60 6.45
CA MET A 196 -15.49 -15.66 5.46
C MET A 196 -16.00 -16.95 6.09
N ASP A 197 -16.84 -17.66 5.34
CA ASP A 197 -17.20 -19.03 5.69
C ASP A 197 -16.14 -20.05 5.21
N SER A 198 -16.29 -21.30 5.64
CA SER A 198 -15.35 -22.36 5.27
C SER A 198 -15.30 -22.59 3.75
N THR A 199 -16.41 -22.44 3.05
CA THR A 199 -16.48 -22.62 1.60
C THR A 199 -15.72 -21.53 0.85
N GLN A 200 -15.89 -20.28 1.24
CA GLN A 200 -15.16 -19.12 0.71
C GLN A 200 -13.67 -19.21 1.03
N ALA A 201 -13.30 -19.68 2.22
CA ALA A 201 -11.88 -19.91 2.55
C ALA A 201 -11.24 -20.97 1.65
N HIS A 202 -11.94 -22.08 1.37
CA HIS A 202 -11.47 -23.11 0.44
C HIS A 202 -11.38 -22.59 -1.00
N GLU A 203 -12.36 -21.81 -1.44
CA GLU A 203 -12.35 -21.17 -2.75
C GLU A 203 -11.16 -20.21 -2.87
N MET A 204 -10.96 -19.34 -1.88
CA MET A 204 -9.85 -18.40 -1.84
C MET A 204 -8.50 -19.14 -1.95
N ASN A 205 -8.30 -20.21 -1.17
CA ASN A 205 -7.09 -21.03 -1.26
C ASN A 205 -6.86 -21.64 -2.65
N ARG A 206 -7.91 -21.90 -3.44
CA ARG A 206 -7.76 -22.37 -4.82
C ARG A 206 -7.06 -21.33 -5.71
N HIS A 207 -7.31 -20.04 -5.49
CA HIS A 207 -6.63 -18.97 -6.22
C HIS A 207 -5.14 -18.89 -5.86
N GLY A 208 -4.80 -19.12 -4.59
CA GLY A 208 -3.40 -19.13 -4.14
C GLY A 208 -2.58 -20.30 -4.71
N ARG A 209 -3.19 -21.48 -4.91
CA ARG A 209 -2.50 -22.67 -5.44
C ARG A 209 -1.87 -22.44 -6.81
N ASN A 210 -2.45 -21.59 -7.65
CA ASN A 210 -1.91 -21.26 -8.97
C ASN A 210 -0.54 -20.55 -8.89
N PHE A 211 -0.18 -20.06 -7.71
CA PHE A 211 1.03 -19.28 -7.46
C PHE A 211 1.99 -19.99 -6.49
N GLY A 212 1.86 -21.30 -6.32
CA GLY A 212 2.75 -22.10 -5.47
C GLY A 212 2.42 -22.07 -3.97
N MET A 213 1.30 -21.49 -3.56
CA MET A 213 0.84 -21.63 -2.17
C MET A 213 0.21 -23.00 -1.93
N SER A 214 0.35 -23.55 -0.73
CA SER A 214 -0.30 -24.81 -0.34
C SER A 214 -1.78 -24.61 -0.04
N THR A 215 -2.46 -25.71 0.27
CA THR A 215 -3.93 -25.83 0.40
C THR A 215 -4.57 -24.85 1.38
N ASN A 216 -3.88 -24.44 2.43
CA ASN A 216 -4.43 -23.53 3.45
C ASN A 216 -3.65 -22.21 3.54
N ASP A 217 -2.62 -22.04 2.73
CA ASP A 217 -1.62 -21.00 2.91
C ASP A 217 -2.22 -19.62 2.66
N PHE A 218 -2.96 -19.43 1.57
CA PHE A 218 -3.43 -18.09 1.19
C PHE A 218 -4.38 -17.48 2.22
N TYR A 219 -5.36 -18.25 2.71
CA TYR A 219 -6.23 -17.83 3.80
C TYR A 219 -5.48 -17.61 5.11
N SER A 220 -4.55 -18.51 5.46
CA SER A 220 -3.76 -18.38 6.68
C SER A 220 -2.88 -17.14 6.66
N PHE A 221 -2.20 -16.85 5.55
CA PHE A 221 -1.33 -15.70 5.41
C PHE A 221 -2.12 -14.39 5.43
N LEU A 222 -3.27 -14.30 4.74
CA LEU A 222 -4.13 -13.12 4.84
C LEU A 222 -4.67 -12.87 6.25
N THR A 223 -4.97 -13.95 6.99
CA THR A 223 -5.39 -13.85 8.40
C THR A 223 -4.24 -13.34 9.26
N ASN A 224 -3.04 -13.86 9.06
CA ASN A 224 -1.84 -13.40 9.77
C ASN A 224 -1.53 -11.92 9.48
N ASP A 225 -1.64 -11.47 8.22
CA ASP A 225 -1.46 -10.06 7.85
C ASP A 225 -2.46 -9.15 8.57
N LEU A 226 -3.72 -9.57 8.66
CA LEU A 226 -4.77 -8.83 9.38
C LEU A 226 -4.47 -8.76 10.89
N GLU A 227 -4.08 -9.88 11.49
CA GLU A 227 -3.70 -9.94 12.90
C GLU A 227 -2.45 -9.11 13.19
N GLU A 228 -1.44 -9.14 12.31
CA GLU A 228 -0.24 -8.32 12.43
C GLU A 228 -0.56 -6.83 12.32
N ALA A 229 -1.41 -6.43 11.37
CA ALA A 229 -1.86 -5.05 11.22
C ALA A 229 -2.61 -4.56 12.47
N GLU A 230 -3.50 -5.37 13.04
CA GLU A 230 -4.20 -5.05 14.29
C GLU A 230 -3.25 -5.00 15.49
N ASN A 231 -2.30 -5.93 15.59
CA ASN A 231 -1.28 -5.93 16.64
C ASN A 231 -0.39 -4.68 16.55
N TYR A 232 0.00 -4.28 15.35
CA TYR A 232 0.74 -3.05 15.10
C TYR A 232 -0.07 -1.81 15.50
N ARG A 233 -1.36 -1.77 15.14
CA ARG A 233 -2.27 -0.69 15.54
C ARG A 233 -2.39 -0.59 17.06
N LEU A 234 -2.60 -1.70 17.74
CA LEU A 234 -2.70 -1.76 19.20
C LEU A 234 -1.38 -1.35 19.89
N ALA A 235 -0.24 -1.80 19.38
CA ALA A 235 1.07 -1.42 19.90
C ALA A 235 1.33 0.09 19.75
N LYS A 236 0.93 0.67 18.60
CA LYS A 236 1.01 2.12 18.35
C LYS A 236 0.10 2.91 19.27
N GLU A 237 -1.11 2.42 19.53
CA GLU A 237 -2.03 3.01 20.52
C GLU A 237 -1.45 2.95 21.94
N GLU A 238 -0.87 1.82 22.34
CA GLU A 238 -0.23 1.66 23.65
C GLU A 238 0.98 2.61 23.80
N GLU A 239 1.81 2.76 22.76
CA GLU A 239 2.92 3.71 22.74
C GLU A 239 2.42 5.15 22.86
N HIS A 240 1.37 5.50 22.13
CA HIS A 240 0.74 6.82 22.19
C HIS A 240 0.16 7.10 23.59
N GLU A 241 -0.52 6.14 24.21
CA GLU A 241 -0.97 6.24 25.60
C GLU A 241 0.20 6.44 26.57
N LYS A 242 1.26 5.64 26.45
CA LYS A 242 2.50 5.81 27.26
C LYS A 242 3.10 7.20 27.07
N ALA A 243 3.10 7.75 25.85
CA ALA A 243 3.58 9.09 25.53
C ALA A 243 2.70 10.19 26.15
N LEU A 244 1.37 10.05 26.13
CA LEU A 244 0.45 10.97 26.81
C LEU A 244 0.69 11.01 28.32
N PHE A 245 1.09 9.89 28.94
CA PHE A 245 1.43 9.81 30.35
C PHE A 245 2.91 10.13 30.68
N SER A 246 3.71 10.50 29.67
CA SER A 246 5.09 10.95 29.81
C SER A 246 5.15 12.44 30.18
N GLY A 247 4.99 12.74 31.48
CA GLY A 247 5.08 14.11 31.97
C GLY A 247 4.96 14.29 33.49
N ARG A 248 5.46 15.43 34.00
CA ARG A 248 5.37 15.83 35.43
C ARG A 248 3.94 15.98 35.93
N LYS A 249 2.97 16.31 35.06
CA LYS A 249 1.53 16.46 35.40
C LYS A 249 0.72 15.15 35.36
N SER A 250 1.23 14.09 34.74
CA SER A 250 0.53 12.81 34.54
C SER A 250 0.60 11.86 35.76
N ARG A 251 1.28 12.24 36.84
CA ARG A 251 1.50 11.36 38.02
C ARG A 251 0.19 10.86 38.66
N ARG A 252 -0.90 11.63 38.57
CA ARG A 252 -2.23 11.26 39.09
C ARG A 252 -2.91 10.21 38.20
N GLU A 253 -2.83 10.36 36.89
CA GLU A 253 -3.37 9.41 35.91
C GLU A 253 -2.59 8.09 35.93
N ARG A 254 -1.27 8.12 36.10
CA ARG A 254 -0.46 6.90 36.28
C ARG A 254 -0.84 6.09 37.51
N ARG A 255 -1.31 6.73 38.59
CA ARG A 255 -1.77 6.03 39.79
C ARG A 255 -3.12 5.35 39.52
N ALA A 256 -4.06 6.07 38.91
CA ALA A 256 -5.37 5.55 38.55
C ALA A 256 -5.28 4.39 37.53
N HIS A 257 -4.41 4.49 36.52
CA HIS A 257 -4.21 3.43 35.53
C HIS A 257 -3.58 2.17 36.13
N ARG A 258 -2.65 2.33 37.09
CA ARG A 258 -2.01 1.22 37.80
C ARG A 258 -2.99 0.50 38.73
N GLU A 259 -3.84 1.25 39.43
CA GLU A 259 -4.93 0.68 40.24
C GLU A 259 -5.94 -0.07 39.37
N LYS A 260 -6.28 0.44 38.18
CA LYS A 260 -7.21 -0.22 37.25
C LYS A 260 -6.65 -1.52 36.66
N ARG A 261 -5.34 -1.58 36.36
CA ARG A 261 -4.64 -2.81 35.92
C ARG A 261 -4.43 -3.86 37.03
N LEU A 262 -4.50 -3.45 38.30
CA LEU A 262 -4.42 -4.36 39.45
C LEU A 262 -5.80 -4.85 39.89
N ALA A 263 -6.88 -4.20 39.42
CA ALA A 263 -8.27 -4.52 39.75
C ALA A 263 -8.96 -5.41 38.70
N ASN A 264 -8.39 -5.53 37.50
CA ASN A 264 -8.73 -6.53 36.48
C ASN A 264 -7.71 -7.68 36.55
#